data_AF-A0A963IPB0-F1
#
_entry.id   AF-A0A963IPB0-F1
#
_cell.length_a   1.000
_cell.length_b   1.000
_cell.length_c   1.000
_cell.angle_alpha   90.00
_cell.angle_beta   90.00
_cell.angle_gamma   90.00
#
_symmetry.space_group_name_H-M   'P 1'
#
loop_
_entity.id
_entity.type
_entity.pdbx_description
1 polymer ?
#
loop_
_entity_poly.entity_id
_entity_poly.type
_entity_poly.pdbx_seq_one_letter_code
_entity_poly.pdbx_strand_id
1 'polypeptide(L)'
;RVSDPLEVVPAENQAFVFLGKPPKRFGIAWIHDGKVSGLKELAEDHKLSQVAVGKMIGELGQAYEQASAIPRFSTEVGGKQVVVIPSDGLEREVHQIIERATH
;
A
#
# COMPACT_ATOMS: atom_id res chain seq x y z
N ARG A 1 -2.36 18.86 -1.28
CA ARG A 1 -3.58 18.44 -2.02
C ARG A 1 -3.22 17.09 -2.65
N VAL A 2 -3.73 15.96 -2.14
CA VAL A 2 -3.45 14.64 -2.73
C VAL A 2 -4.33 14.54 -3.98
N SER A 3 -3.74 14.82 -5.15
CA SER A 3 -4.37 14.66 -6.47
C SER A 3 -4.13 13.28 -7.05
N ASP A 4 -3.27 12.50 -6.42
CA ASP A 4 -2.86 11.20 -6.89
C ASP A 4 -3.96 10.15 -6.62
N PRO A 5 -4.16 9.19 -7.55
CA PRO A 5 -5.10 8.10 -7.35
C PRO A 5 -4.85 7.36 -6.03
N LEU A 6 -5.94 7.02 -5.36
CA LEU A 6 -5.93 6.21 -4.14
C LEU A 6 -6.51 4.85 -4.45
N GLU A 7 -5.71 3.81 -4.29
CA GLU A 7 -6.16 2.42 -4.39
C GLU A 7 -6.02 1.75 -3.02
N VAL A 8 -7.13 1.25 -2.51
CA VAL A 8 -7.25 0.69 -1.16
C VAL A 8 -7.41 -0.81 -1.25
N VAL A 9 -6.55 -1.53 -0.54
CA VAL A 9 -6.67 -2.96 -0.26
C VAL A 9 -7.21 -3.09 1.17
N PRO A 10 -8.49 -3.44 1.36
CA PRO A 10 -9.05 -3.62 2.69
C PRO A 10 -8.46 -4.87 3.35
N ALA A 11 -8.31 -4.82 4.68
CA ALA A 11 -7.96 -5.94 5.54
C ALA A 11 -8.94 -5.96 6.74
N GLU A 12 -8.87 -6.99 7.59
CA GLU A 12 -9.80 -7.15 8.71
C GLU A 12 -9.73 -5.98 9.72
N ASN A 13 -8.52 -5.60 10.14
CA ASN A 13 -8.29 -4.55 11.15
C ASN A 13 -7.43 -3.39 10.64
N GLN A 14 -7.15 -3.37 9.34
CA GLN A 14 -6.32 -2.35 8.72
C GLN A 14 -6.70 -2.15 7.25
N ALA A 15 -6.08 -1.19 6.58
CA ALA A 15 -6.19 -1.06 5.13
C ALA A 15 -4.86 -0.57 4.56
N PHE A 16 -4.44 -1.14 3.44
CA PHE A 16 -3.28 -0.68 2.69
C PHE A 16 -3.72 0.26 1.58
N VAL A 17 -3.01 1.36 1.41
CA VAL A 17 -3.34 2.42 0.46
C VAL A 17 -2.14 2.63 -0.45
N PHE A 18 -2.30 2.29 -1.72
CA PHE A 18 -1.38 2.67 -2.78
C PHE A 18 -1.73 4.08 -3.25
N LEU A 19 -0.75 4.97 -3.24
CA LEU A 19 -0.89 6.36 -3.67
C LEU A 19 -0.10 6.57 -4.97
N GLY A 20 -0.74 7.07 -6.03
CA GLY A 20 -0.06 7.37 -7.29
C GLY A 20 -0.40 6.40 -8.42
N LYS A 21 0.62 5.91 -9.11
CA LYS A 21 0.51 5.05 -10.30
C LYS A 21 1.29 3.75 -10.10
N PRO A 22 0.80 2.82 -9.25
CA PRO A 22 1.39 1.50 -9.14
C PRO A 22 1.33 0.75 -10.49
N PRO A 23 2.26 -0.19 -10.76
CA PRO A 23 3.38 -0.58 -9.90
C PRO A 23 4.63 0.32 -10.06
N LYS A 24 4.59 1.37 -10.90
CA LYS A 24 5.81 2.09 -11.32
C LYS A 24 6.18 3.29 -10.45
N ARG A 25 5.21 4.11 -10.07
CA ARG A 25 5.45 5.37 -9.33
C ARG A 25 4.38 5.51 -8.27
N PHE A 26 4.62 4.92 -7.11
CA PHE A 26 3.64 4.90 -6.04
C PHE A 26 4.32 5.09 -4.68
N GLY A 27 3.55 5.58 -3.72
CA GLY A 27 3.81 5.44 -2.31
C GLY A 27 2.84 4.42 -1.70
N ILE A 28 3.15 3.98 -0.48
CA ILE A 28 2.24 3.16 0.32
C ILE A 28 2.02 3.84 1.67
N ALA A 29 0.77 3.79 2.13
CA ALA A 29 0.37 4.08 3.49
C ALA A 29 -0.53 2.95 3.99
N TRP A 30 -0.66 2.79 5.29
CA TRP A 30 -1.68 1.90 5.86
C TRP A 30 -2.34 2.55 7.06
N ILE A 31 -3.62 2.22 7.20
CA ILE A 31 -4.50 2.72 8.24
C ILE A 31 -4.65 1.60 9.26
N HIS A 32 -4.23 1.84 10.49
CA HIS A 32 -4.26 0.86 11.59
C HIS A 32 -4.38 1.60 12.92
N ASP A 33 -5.08 1.03 13.90
CA ASP A 33 -5.23 1.60 15.25
C ASP A 33 -5.62 3.10 15.28
N GLY A 34 -6.46 3.53 14.34
CA GLY A 34 -6.89 4.94 14.20
C GLY A 34 -5.79 5.89 13.72
N LYS A 35 -4.65 5.37 13.27
CA LYS A 35 -3.51 6.12 12.73
C LYS A 35 -3.29 5.79 11.27
N VAL A 36 -2.56 6.69 10.60
CA VAL A 36 -2.04 6.46 9.25
C VAL A 36 -0.53 6.46 9.34
N SER A 37 0.09 5.38 8.90
CA SER A 37 1.55 5.27 8.80
C SER A 37 1.95 5.20 7.33
N GLY A 38 3.01 5.92 6.98
CA GLY A 38 3.59 5.89 5.65
C GLY A 38 4.90 5.12 5.63
N LEU A 39 5.40 4.90 4.41
CA LEU A 39 6.69 4.26 4.18
C LEU A 39 7.86 5.01 4.82
N LYS A 40 7.78 6.35 4.89
CA LYS A 40 8.83 7.19 5.46
C LYS A 40 8.95 6.94 6.96
N GLU A 41 7.82 6.99 7.67
CA GLU A 41 7.75 6.76 9.12
C GLU A 41 8.27 5.36 9.45
N LEU A 42 7.86 4.34 8.69
CA LEU A 42 8.35 2.97 8.86
C LEU A 42 9.87 2.85 8.67
N ALA A 43 10.41 3.51 7.65
CA ALA A 43 11.84 3.50 7.39
C ALA A 43 12.64 4.18 8.52
N GLU A 44 12.10 5.27 9.07
CA GLU A 44 12.71 5.99 10.19
C GLU A 44 12.65 5.17 11.49
N ASP A 45 11.48 4.61 11.82
CA ASP A 45 11.23 3.84 13.05
C ASP A 45 12.07 2.55 13.11
N HIS A 46 12.20 1.86 11.98
CA HIS A 46 12.97 0.61 11.87
C HIS A 46 14.41 0.82 11.36
N LYS A 47 14.84 2.08 11.18
CA LYS A 47 16.19 2.45 10.69
C LYS A 47 16.57 1.73 9.39
N LEU A 48 15.61 1.61 8.49
CA LEU A 48 15.79 0.89 7.24
C LEU A 48 16.79 1.62 6.34
N SER A 49 17.72 0.87 5.77
CA SER A 49 18.60 1.40 4.73
C SER A 49 17.81 1.76 3.48
N GLN A 50 18.32 2.70 2.67
CA GLN A 50 17.71 3.04 1.38
C GLN A 50 17.58 1.83 0.45
N VAL A 51 18.52 0.89 0.53
CA VAL A 51 18.49 -0.36 -0.25
C VAL A 51 17.33 -1.25 0.19
N ALA A 52 17.11 -1.39 1.51
CA ALA A 52 16.00 -2.15 2.06
C ALA A 52 14.63 -1.53 1.69
N VAL A 53 14.52 -0.21 1.80
CA VAL A 53 13.31 0.53 1.37
C VAL A 53 13.06 0.32 -0.13
N GLY A 54 14.09 0.45 -0.97
CA GLY A 54 13.98 0.22 -2.41
C GLY A 54 13.54 -1.20 -2.77
N LYS A 55 14.10 -2.21 -2.08
CA LYS A 55 13.71 -3.62 -2.24
C LYS A 55 12.24 -3.83 -1.87
N MET A 56 11.80 -3.30 -0.72
CA MET A 56 10.41 -3.36 -0.26
C MET A 56 9.45 -2.71 -1.27
N ILE A 57 9.75 -1.52 -1.79
CA ILE A 57 8.93 -0.88 -2.84
C ILE A 57 8.84 -1.76 -4.09
N GLY A 58 9.96 -2.38 -4.49
CA GLY A 58 9.99 -3.30 -5.62
C GLY A 58 9.07 -4.51 -5.42
N GLU A 59 9.15 -5.15 -4.26
CA GLU A 59 8.28 -6.29 -3.90
C GLU A 59 6.80 -5.89 -3.87
N LEU A 60 6.47 -4.73 -3.29
CA LEU A 60 5.09 -4.20 -3.26
C LEU A 60 4.55 -3.94 -4.67
N GLY A 61 5.39 -3.42 -5.56
CA GLY A 61 5.03 -3.21 -6.96
C GLY A 61 4.73 -4.53 -7.68
N GLN A 62 5.54 -5.57 -7.43
CA GLN A 62 5.32 -6.90 -8.00
C GLN A 62 4.02 -7.53 -7.48
N ALA A 63 3.76 -7.46 -6.16
CA ALA A 63 2.52 -7.95 -5.57
C ALA A 63 1.28 -7.28 -6.19
N TYR A 64 1.33 -5.95 -6.32
CA TYR A 64 0.27 -5.18 -6.98
C TYR A 64 0.03 -5.64 -8.44
N GLU A 65 1.11 -5.87 -9.19
CA GLU A 65 1.02 -6.31 -10.59
C GLU A 65 0.46 -7.72 -10.72
N GLN A 66 0.82 -8.63 -9.82
CA GLN A 66 0.26 -9.98 -9.76
C GLN A 66 -1.25 -9.97 -9.45
N ALA A 67 -1.71 -9.00 -8.66
CA ALA A 67 -3.13 -8.77 -8.39
C ALA A 67 -3.87 -7.99 -9.50
N SER A 68 -3.27 -7.77 -10.67
CA SER A 68 -3.88 -7.02 -11.77
C SER A 68 -5.21 -7.61 -12.26
N ALA A 69 -5.39 -8.93 -12.20
CA ALA A 69 -6.63 -9.61 -12.61
C ALA A 69 -7.79 -9.46 -11.62
N ILE A 70 -7.55 -8.92 -10.41
CA ILE A 70 -8.58 -8.76 -9.39
C ILE A 70 -9.52 -7.60 -9.75
N PRO A 71 -10.85 -7.76 -9.55
CA PRO A 71 -11.81 -6.68 -9.74
C PRO A 71 -11.45 -5.41 -8.96
N ARG A 72 -11.68 -4.26 -9.60
CA ARG A 72 -11.46 -2.93 -9.03
C ARG A 72 -12.79 -2.19 -9.00
N PHE A 73 -13.15 -1.68 -7.83
CA PHE A 73 -14.39 -0.95 -7.63
C PHE A 73 -14.07 0.51 -7.36
N SER A 74 -14.64 1.43 -8.13
CA SER A 74 -14.43 2.86 -7.93
C SER A 74 -15.62 3.47 -7.18
N THR A 75 -15.31 4.33 -6.22
CA THR A 75 -16.31 5.14 -5.51
C THR A 75 -15.74 6.52 -5.18
N GLU A 76 -16.61 7.46 -4.85
CA GLU A 76 -16.22 8.79 -4.38
C GLU A 76 -16.37 8.88 -2.86
N VAL A 77 -15.31 9.34 -2.17
CA VAL A 77 -15.32 9.60 -0.73
C VAL A 77 -14.84 11.02 -0.49
N GLY A 78 -15.72 11.89 0.05
CA GLY A 78 -15.37 13.28 0.35
C GLY A 78 -14.88 14.07 -0.87
N GLY A 79 -15.46 13.84 -2.05
CA GLY A 79 -15.06 14.50 -3.30
C GLY A 79 -13.80 13.93 -3.95
N LYS A 80 -13.31 12.77 -3.50
CA LYS A 80 -12.14 12.10 -4.07
C LYS A 80 -12.50 10.73 -4.60
N GLN A 81 -12.02 10.42 -5.79
CA GLN A 81 -12.11 9.07 -6.34
C GLN A 81 -11.16 8.13 -5.59
N VAL A 82 -11.72 6.99 -5.18
CA VAL A 82 -11.03 5.90 -4.49
C VAL A 82 -11.35 4.60 -5.22
N VAL A 83 -10.32 3.80 -5.48
CA VAL A 83 -10.46 2.45 -6.01
C VAL A 83 -10.29 1.46 -4.86
N VAL A 84 -11.16 0.46 -4.77
CA VAL A 84 -11.08 -0.63 -3.80
C VAL A 84 -10.70 -1.91 -4.55
N ILE A 85 -9.68 -2.60 -4.05
CA ILE A 85 -9.20 -3.90 -4.54
C ILE A 85 -9.43 -4.94 -3.43
N PRO A 86 -10.59 -5.61 -3.40
CA PRO A 86 -10.87 -6.63 -2.38
C PRO A 86 -10.09 -7.91 -2.68
N SER A 87 -8.88 -8.03 -2.13
CA SER A 87 -7.99 -9.16 -2.38
C SER A 87 -7.24 -9.57 -1.13
N ASP A 88 -7.69 -10.67 -0.51
CA ASP A 88 -7.01 -11.31 0.62
C ASP A 88 -5.57 -11.73 0.23
N GLY A 89 -5.37 -12.10 -1.04
CA GLY A 89 -4.06 -12.46 -1.58
C GLY A 89 -3.10 -11.28 -1.57
N LEU A 90 -3.51 -10.16 -2.16
CA LEU A 90 -2.70 -8.93 -2.17
C LEU A 90 -2.50 -8.37 -0.76
N GLU A 91 -3.53 -8.40 0.07
CA GLU A 91 -3.46 -8.01 1.49
C GLU A 91 -2.34 -8.79 2.20
N ARG A 92 -2.38 -10.12 2.13
CA ARG A 92 -1.41 -11.00 2.78
C ARG A 92 0.00 -10.75 2.27
N GLU A 93 0.18 -10.57 0.97
CA GLU A 93 1.50 -10.28 0.39
C GLU A 93 2.06 -8.95 0.87
N VAL A 94 1.24 -7.88 0.85
CA VAL A 94 1.65 -6.56 1.34
C VAL A 94 2.05 -6.63 2.82
N HIS A 95 1.25 -7.30 3.64
CA HIS A 95 1.56 -7.51 5.06
C HIS A 95 2.90 -8.21 5.24
N GLN A 96 3.11 -9.34 4.57
CA GLN A 96 4.35 -10.10 4.67
C GLN A 96 5.58 -9.33 4.18
N ILE A 97 5.43 -8.51 3.13
CA ILE A 97 6.52 -7.66 2.62
C ILE A 97 6.92 -6.62 3.67
N ILE A 98 5.95 -5.96 4.30
CA ILE A 98 6.19 -4.96 5.34
C ILE A 98 6.83 -5.63 6.57
N GLU A 99 6.30 -6.77 7.05
CA GLU A 99 6.86 -7.50 8.19
C GLU A 99 8.31 -7.93 7.96
N ARG A 100 8.64 -8.45 6.78
CA ARG A 100 10.02 -8.84 6.44
C ARG A 100 10.98 -7.65 6.35
N ALA A 101 10.48 -6.47 6.04
CA ALA A 101 11.31 -5.28 5.95
C ALA A 101 11.62 -4.70 7.34
N THR A 102 10.76 -4.97 8.34
CA THR A 102 10.82 -4.34 9.67
C THR A 102 11.43 -5.23 10.77
N HIS A 103 11.65 -6.52 10.48
CA HIS A 103 12.32 -7.50 11.32
C HIS A 103 13.72 -7.83 10.78
#